data_AF-A0A5E7G1I6-F1
#
_entry.id   AF-A0A5E7G1I6-F1
#
_cell.length_a   1.000
_cell.length_b   1.000
_cell.length_c   1.000
_cell.angle_alpha   90.00
_cell.angle_beta   90.00
_cell.angle_gamma   90.00
#
_symmetry.space_group_name_H-M   'P 1'
#
loop_
_entity.id
_entity.type
_entity.pdbx_description
1 polymer ?
#
loop_
_entity_poly.entity_id
_entity_poly.type
_entity_poly.pdbx_seq_one_letter_code
_entity_poly.pdbx_strand_id
1 'polypeptide(L)'
;MSILHSIWLNEIRARRVRSGQGTIEGEQVLSFDGEYAAQTHVMAAQVIRRVDALPETQRETVFLAYVEGLSYREVAEVLQVPIGTVMSRLATARAKLAEYPPLQAVPNPSTTGERR
;
A
#
# COMPACT_ATOMS: atom_id res chain seq x y z
N MET A 1 23.57 -9.56 6.30
CA MET A 1 22.51 -10.06 7.21
C MET A 1 21.16 -9.47 6.79
N SER A 2 20.51 -9.98 5.74
CA SER A 2 19.16 -9.55 5.33
C SER A 2 18.39 -10.74 4.76
N ILE A 3 17.91 -11.59 5.67
CA ILE A 3 17.00 -12.70 5.31
C ILE A 3 15.74 -12.60 6.17
N LEU A 4 15.87 -12.24 7.45
CA LEU A 4 14.70 -12.03 8.32
C LEU A 4 13.80 -10.87 7.84
N HIS A 5 14.41 -9.83 7.28
CA HIS A 5 13.71 -8.60 6.90
C HIS A 5 12.96 -8.71 5.58
N SER A 6 13.61 -9.30 4.58
CA SER A 6 13.01 -9.66 3.30
C SER A 6 11.90 -10.71 3.47
N ILE A 7 12.05 -11.64 4.42
CA ILE A 7 11.00 -12.59 4.79
C ILE A 7 9.81 -11.87 5.43
N TRP A 8 10.03 -10.94 6.36
CA TRP A 8 8.92 -10.19 6.98
C TRP A 8 8.13 -9.38 5.94
N LEU A 9 8.80 -8.67 5.04
CA LEU A 9 8.15 -7.96 3.92
C LEU A 9 7.40 -8.91 2.97
N ASN A 10 7.98 -10.08 2.67
CA ASN A 10 7.37 -11.08 1.80
C ASN A 10 6.15 -11.76 2.45
N GLU A 11 6.25 -12.07 3.74
CA GLU A 11 5.18 -12.71 4.50
C GLU A 11 4.00 -11.78 4.72
N ILE A 12 4.24 -10.46 4.75
CA ILE A 12 3.22 -9.42 4.79
C ILE A 12 2.52 -9.22 3.45
N ARG A 13 3.23 -9.26 2.31
CA ARG A 13 2.58 -9.34 0.99
C ARG A 13 1.67 -10.57 0.92
N ALA A 14 2.17 -11.71 1.41
CA ALA A 14 1.41 -12.94 1.44
C ALA A 14 0.21 -12.87 2.40
N ARG A 15 0.33 -12.21 3.56
CA ARG A 15 -0.78 -11.96 4.49
C ARG A 15 -1.84 -11.04 3.87
N ARG A 16 -1.46 -9.93 3.23
CA ARG A 16 -2.42 -8.99 2.61
C ARG A 16 -3.12 -9.58 1.38
N VAL A 17 -2.42 -10.39 0.57
CA VAL A 17 -3.03 -11.14 -0.54
C VAL A 17 -4.01 -12.20 -0.01
N ARG A 18 -3.73 -12.83 1.13
CA ARG A 18 -4.64 -13.79 1.77
C ARG A 18 -5.81 -13.13 2.51
N SER A 19 -5.62 -11.96 3.11
CA SER A 19 -6.67 -11.24 3.85
C SER A 19 -7.55 -10.34 2.98
N GLY A 20 -7.15 -10.04 1.74
CA GLY A 20 -7.88 -9.17 0.79
C GLY A 20 -8.95 -9.86 -0.06
N GLN A 21 -9.21 -11.15 0.14
CA GLN A 21 -10.31 -11.88 -0.51
C GLN A 21 -11.15 -12.58 0.57
N GLY A 22 -11.87 -11.77 1.35
CA GLY A 22 -13.09 -12.27 1.99
C GLY A 22 -14.12 -12.51 0.88
N THR A 23 -14.45 -13.76 0.61
CA THR A 23 -15.55 -14.13 -0.28
C THR A 23 -16.83 -13.59 0.32
N ILE A 24 -17.38 -12.52 -0.28
CA ILE A 24 -18.73 -12.06 0.01
C ILE A 24 -19.65 -12.85 -0.93
N GLU A 25 -20.60 -13.58 -0.36
CA GLU A 25 -21.60 -14.37 -1.07
C GLU A 25 -22.37 -13.49 -2.08
N GLY A 26 -22.36 -13.90 -3.34
CA GLY A 26 -22.33 -12.99 -4.49
C GLY A 26 -23.67 -12.63 -5.16
N GLU A 27 -24.81 -12.62 -4.49
CA GLU A 27 -26.07 -12.52 -5.25
C GLU A 27 -26.67 -11.09 -5.39
N GLN A 28 -26.37 -10.10 -4.53
CA GLN A 28 -27.13 -8.81 -4.56
C GLN A 28 -26.34 -7.51 -4.48
N VAL A 29 -25.00 -7.53 -4.49
CA VAL A 29 -24.14 -6.34 -4.31
C VAL A 29 -23.64 -5.73 -5.64
N LEU A 30 -24.04 -6.32 -6.77
CA LEU A 30 -23.29 -6.28 -8.04
C LEU A 30 -23.32 -4.96 -8.86
N SER A 31 -23.78 -3.80 -8.36
CA SER A 31 -23.60 -2.55 -9.13
C SER A 31 -23.14 -1.31 -8.37
N PHE A 32 -23.39 -1.20 -7.06
CA PHE A 32 -22.94 -0.03 -6.29
C PHE A 32 -21.63 -0.32 -5.54
N ASP A 33 -21.60 -1.31 -4.64
CA ASP A 33 -20.41 -1.54 -3.82
C ASP A 33 -19.29 -2.30 -4.56
N GLY A 34 -19.64 -3.08 -5.58
CA GLY A 34 -18.65 -3.77 -6.41
C GLY A 34 -17.72 -2.82 -7.16
N GLU A 35 -18.24 -1.68 -7.62
CA GLU A 35 -17.46 -0.66 -8.33
C GLU A 35 -16.53 0.10 -7.37
N TYR A 36 -17.03 0.51 -6.21
CA TYR A 36 -16.19 1.10 -5.15
C TYR A 36 -15.12 0.13 -4.65
N ALA A 37 -15.44 -1.15 -4.48
CA ALA A 37 -14.49 -2.18 -4.07
C ALA A 37 -13.41 -2.40 -5.14
N ALA A 38 -13.79 -2.48 -6.42
CA ALA A 38 -12.86 -2.64 -7.54
C ALA A 38 -11.92 -1.43 -7.68
N GLN A 39 -12.45 -0.20 -7.60
CA GLN A 39 -11.65 1.02 -7.63
C GLN A 39 -10.66 1.07 -6.45
N THR A 40 -11.14 0.75 -5.25
CA THR A 40 -10.31 0.66 -4.03
C THR A 40 -9.19 -0.37 -4.19
N HIS A 41 -9.48 -1.54 -4.74
CA HIS A 41 -8.49 -2.61 -4.96
C HIS A 41 -7.40 -2.18 -5.96
N VAL A 42 -7.77 -1.50 -7.05
CA VAL A 42 -6.79 -1.03 -8.03
C VAL A 42 -5.91 0.09 -7.46
N MET A 43 -6.50 1.04 -6.75
CA MET A 43 -5.74 2.10 -6.08
C MET A 43 -4.77 1.52 -5.04
N ALA A 44 -5.22 0.55 -4.23
CA ALA A 44 -4.36 -0.15 -3.29
C ALA A 44 -3.19 -0.87 -3.98
N ALA A 45 -3.43 -1.54 -5.10
CA ALA A 45 -2.38 -2.19 -5.88
C ALA A 45 -1.36 -1.18 -6.44
N GLN A 46 -1.80 0.00 -6.89
CA GLN A 46 -0.91 1.07 -7.34
C GLN A 46 -0.04 1.61 -6.19
N VAL A 47 -0.62 1.83 -5.01
CA VAL A 47 0.13 2.27 -3.82
C VAL A 47 1.18 1.24 -3.43
N ILE A 48 0.81 -0.03 -3.37
CA ILE A 48 1.73 -1.14 -3.02
C ILE A 48 2.92 -1.16 -3.98
N ARG A 49 2.68 -1.05 -5.30
CA ARG A 49 3.77 -1.02 -6.29
C ARG A 49 4.74 0.14 -6.09
N ARG A 50 4.24 1.33 -5.73
CA ARG A 50 5.09 2.51 -5.50
C ARG A 50 5.92 2.37 -4.22
N VAL A 51 5.32 1.84 -3.17
CA VAL A 51 6.03 1.53 -1.90
C VAL A 51 7.05 0.41 -2.12
N ASP A 52 6.75 -0.58 -2.96
CA ASP A 52 7.68 -1.64 -3.34
C ASP A 52 8.88 -1.14 -4.14
N ALA A 53 8.78 -0.01 -4.83
CA ALA A 53 9.90 0.62 -5.53
C ALA A 53 10.85 1.39 -4.59
N LEU A 54 10.47 1.61 -3.33
CA LEU A 54 11.37 2.24 -2.35
C LEU A 54 12.53 1.30 -1.98
N PRO A 55 13.72 1.83 -1.67
CA PRO A 55 14.78 1.09 -0.99
C PRO A 55 14.23 0.38 0.25
N GLU A 56 14.73 -0.82 0.53
CA GLU A 56 14.31 -1.69 1.64
C GLU A 56 14.11 -0.91 2.96
N THR A 57 15.15 -0.20 3.40
CA THR A 57 15.13 0.60 4.63
C THR A 57 14.07 1.69 4.68
N GLN A 58 13.71 2.28 3.54
CA GLN A 58 12.64 3.29 3.45
C GLN A 58 11.27 2.60 3.50
N ARG A 59 11.14 1.45 2.84
CA ARG A 59 9.93 0.64 2.79
C ARG A 59 9.49 0.19 4.18
N GLU A 60 10.38 -0.37 5.00
CA GLU A 60 9.98 -0.78 6.36
C GLU A 60 9.64 0.39 7.24
N THR A 61 10.40 1.49 7.12
CA THR A 61 10.11 2.70 7.90
C THR A 61 8.70 3.23 7.58
N VAL A 62 8.32 3.26 6.31
CA VAL A 62 6.98 3.63 5.85
C VAL A 62 5.93 2.63 6.35
N PHE A 63 6.22 1.34 6.27
CA PHE A 63 5.28 0.31 6.68
C PHE A 63 4.98 0.37 8.18
N LEU A 64 6.01 0.41 9.03
CA LEU A 64 5.83 0.47 10.48
C LEU A 64 5.10 1.75 10.92
N ALA A 65 5.39 2.89 10.29
CA ALA A 65 4.76 4.16 10.65
C ALA A 65 3.31 4.28 10.18
N TYR A 66 2.98 3.82 8.96
CA TYR A 66 1.69 4.08 8.33
C TYR A 66 0.76 2.88 8.24
N VAL A 67 1.29 1.65 8.22
CA VAL A 67 0.48 0.43 8.16
C VAL A 67 0.28 -0.14 9.56
N GLU A 68 1.35 -0.26 10.35
CA GLU A 68 1.26 -0.71 11.75
C GLU A 68 0.88 0.42 12.71
N GLY A 69 0.95 1.68 12.27
CA GLY A 69 0.55 2.84 13.08
C GLY A 69 1.49 3.16 14.25
N LEU A 70 2.73 2.66 14.21
CA LEU A 70 3.72 2.92 15.26
C LEU A 70 4.17 4.38 15.23
N SER A 71 4.42 4.94 16.42
CA SER A 71 5.05 6.24 16.55
C SER A 71 6.51 6.20 16.06
N TYR A 72 7.06 7.35 15.66
CA TYR A 72 8.45 7.41 15.17
C TYR A 72 9.49 6.92 16.20
N ARG A 73 9.17 7.02 17.50
CA ARG A 73 10.00 6.48 18.58
C ARG A 73 9.97 4.95 18.58
N GLU A 74 8.79 4.35 18.51
CA GLU A 74 8.64 2.90 18.42
C GLU A 74 9.27 2.34 17.14
N VAL A 75 9.14 3.03 16.01
CA VAL A 75 9.82 2.66 14.76
C VAL A 75 11.35 2.69 14.93
N ALA A 76 11.88 3.72 15.61
CA ALA A 76 13.31 3.82 15.89
C ALA A 76 13.80 2.67 16.79
N GLU A 77 13.00 2.29 17.79
CA GLU A 77 13.28 1.15 18.67
C GLU A 77 13.21 -0.18 17.90
N VAL A 78 12.19 -0.41 17.08
CA VAL A 78 12.05 -1.64 16.28
C VAL A 78 13.19 -1.79 15.28
N LEU A 79 13.54 -0.71 14.58
CA LEU A 79 14.59 -0.72 13.56
C LEU A 79 16.00 -0.56 14.13
N GLN A 80 16.14 -0.31 15.44
CA GLN A 80 17.41 -0.06 16.13
C GLN A 80 18.22 1.08 15.45
N VAL A 81 17.55 2.18 15.12
CA VAL A 81 18.16 3.37 14.51
C VAL A 81 17.76 4.65 15.24
N PRO A 82 18.52 5.76 15.15
CA PRO A 82 18.11 7.03 15.74
C PRO A 82 16.79 7.55 15.17
N ILE A 83 15.98 8.22 16.00
CA ILE A 83 14.69 8.83 15.56
C ILE A 83 14.87 9.84 14.41
N GLY A 84 15.98 10.58 14.38
CA GLY A 84 16.31 11.47 13.26
C GLY A 84 16.52 10.73 11.93
N THR A 85 16.97 9.47 11.99
CA THR A 85 17.09 8.59 10.81
C THR A 85 15.72 8.11 10.33
N VAL A 86 14.80 7.80 11.24
CA VAL A 86 13.39 7.50 10.90
C VAL A 86 12.77 8.69 10.16
N MET A 87 12.92 9.90 10.72
CA MET A 87 12.39 11.13 10.12
C MET A 87 12.96 11.39 8.73
N SER A 88 14.29 11.26 8.55
CA SER A 88 14.92 11.48 7.25
C SER A 88 14.52 10.41 6.23
N ARG A 89 14.47 9.13 6.62
CA ARG A 89 13.98 8.03 5.76
C ARG A 89 12.56 8.27 5.30
N LEU A 90 11.66 8.69 6.19
CA LEU A 90 10.27 9.02 5.85
C LEU A 90 10.17 10.24 4.93
N ALA A 91 10.98 11.28 5.17
CA ALA A 91 11.02 12.45 4.30
C ALA A 91 11.46 12.07 2.88
N THR A 92 12.53 11.29 2.73
CA THR A 92 13.01 10.81 1.43
C THR A 92 11.99 9.88 0.76
N ALA A 93 11.34 8.99 1.53
CA ALA A 93 10.30 8.12 1.00
C ALA A 93 9.12 8.92 0.44
N ARG A 94 8.64 9.93 1.18
CA ARG A 94 7.55 10.81 0.70
C ARG A 94 7.94 11.59 -0.54
N ALA A 95 9.16 12.14 -0.60
CA ALA A 95 9.67 12.83 -1.78
C ALA A 95 9.62 11.92 -3.02
N LYS A 96 10.13 10.69 -2.90
CA LYS A 96 10.07 9.70 -3.98
C LYS A 96 8.66 9.30 -4.37
N LEU A 97 7.76 9.13 -3.40
CA LEU A 97 6.37 8.80 -3.68
C LEU A 97 5.63 9.96 -4.38
N ALA A 98 6.01 11.20 -4.10
CA ALA A 98 5.45 12.40 -4.74
C ALA A 98 5.89 12.57 -6.21
N GLU A 99 6.98 11.94 -6.64
CA GLU A 99 7.40 11.92 -8.05
C GLU A 99 6.46 11.09 -8.94
N TYR A 100 5.67 10.18 -8.35
CA TYR A 100 4.73 9.38 -9.12
C TYR A 100 3.49 10.21 -9.51
N PRO A 101 2.93 10.00 -10.71
CA PRO A 101 1.65 10.59 -11.11
C PRO A 101 0.56 10.34 -10.07
N PRO A 102 -0.50 11.15 -9.97
CA PRO A 102 -1.64 10.86 -9.10
C PRO A 102 -2.16 9.42 -9.28
N LEU A 103 -2.61 8.80 -8.19
CA LEU A 103 -3.24 7.48 -8.27
C LEU A 103 -4.49 7.60 -9.14
N GLN A 104 -4.58 6.76 -10.17
CA GLN A 104 -5.70 6.80 -11.11
C GLN A 104 -6.64 5.67 -10.77
N ALA A 105 -7.92 6.01 -10.57
CA ALA A 105 -8.99 5.04 -10.66
C ALA A 105 -9.00 4.49 -12.11
N VAL A 106 -9.26 3.19 -12.26
CA VAL A 106 -9.41 2.59 -13.59
C VAL A 106 -10.57 3.29 -14.29
N PRO A 107 -10.39 3.78 -15.54
CA PRO A 107 -11.50 4.31 -16.31
C PRO A 107 -12.58 3.24 -16.49
N ASN A 108 -13.81 3.56 -16.12
CA ASN A 108 -14.94 2.67 -16.30
C ASN A 108 -15.25 2.54 -17.82
N PRO A 109 -15.25 1.33 -18.42
CA PRO A 109 -15.59 1.17 -19.83
C PRO A 109 -17.06 1.45 -20.17
N SER A 110 -17.93 1.77 -19.21
CA SER A 110 -19.37 1.95 -19.43
C SER A 110 -19.82 3.33 -19.95
N THR A 111 -18.94 4.33 -20.12
CA THR A 111 -19.37 5.65 -20.66
C THR A 111 -19.49 5.70 -22.20
N THR A 112 -19.41 4.55 -22.90
CA THR A 112 -19.68 4.48 -24.34
C THR A 112 -20.94 3.65 -24.58
N GLY A 113 -22.12 4.29 -24.52
CA GLY A 113 -23.32 3.58 -24.90
C GLY A 113 -24.65 4.24 -24.59
N GLU A 114 -24.82 5.55 -24.78
CA GLU A 114 -26.17 6.12 -24.88
C GLU A 114 -26.13 7.45 -25.64
N ARG A 115 -26.08 7.34 -26.97
CA ARG A 115 -26.62 8.36 -27.88
C ARG A 115 -27.40 7.64 -28.96
N ARG A 116 -28.70 7.47 -28.73
CA ARG A 116 -29.70 7.33 -29.79
C ARG A 116 -30.83 8.28 -29.51
#